data_AF-A0A7L5AJY5-F1
#
_entry.id   AF-A0A7L5AJY5-F1
#
_cell.length_a   1.000
_cell.length_b   1.000
_cell.length_c   1.000
_cell.angle_alpha   90.00
_cell.angle_beta   90.00
_cell.angle_gamma   90.00
#
_symmetry.space_group_name_H-M   'P 1'
#
loop_
_entity.id
_entity.type
_entity.pdbx_description
1 polymer ?
#
loop_
_entity_poly.entity_id
_entity_poly.type
_entity_poly.pdbx_seq_one_letter_code
_entity_poly.pdbx_strand_id
1 'polypeptide(L)'
;MEQLPNTLRDTADTVAGLGACAGEFTALDDASLFAAQRSVTALRRAVDTYAAWIAAAIAKHSDRALGHAGLAISAGFVSAEALIQSISGSTRAEAAKLVQIGTLLAETEAAEALAAADPTATGGTPTAGAPTAGAPVFDPGSPAGPASTADPRFPVGMPVWQAPIARAVAAGLLSLDGAEAIRRGLGGIDDAVTAEQLTAAAEHLITAINPGDPGNPGNPGNPGNPGNPGNPGNPGNPGNPAVTPR
;
A
#
# COMPACT_ATOMS: atom_id res chain seq x y z
N MET A 1 11.05 0.78 -8.16
CA MET A 1 11.54 -0.55 -7.70
C MET A 1 13.04 -0.62 -7.42
N GLU A 2 13.90 0.29 -7.92
CA GLU A 2 15.34 0.31 -7.59
C GLU A 2 15.69 0.48 -6.09
N GLN A 3 14.72 0.87 -5.26
CA GLN A 3 14.96 1.17 -3.85
C GLN A 3 15.13 -0.10 -3.00
N LEU A 4 14.37 -1.18 -3.25
CA LEU A 4 14.39 -2.36 -2.38
C LEU A 4 15.75 -3.09 -2.32
N PRO A 5 16.48 -3.33 -3.43
CA PRO A 5 17.81 -3.94 -3.37
C PRO A 5 18.81 -3.11 -2.58
N ASN A 6 18.73 -1.78 -2.67
CA ASN A 6 19.61 -0.89 -1.91
C ASN A 6 19.23 -0.89 -0.44
N THR A 7 17.93 -0.78 -0.11
CA THR A 7 17.43 -0.92 1.26
C THR A 7 17.83 -2.24 1.90
N LEU A 8 17.79 -3.35 1.17
CA LEU A 8 18.21 -4.66 1.69
C LEU A 8 19.70 -4.65 2.06
N ARG A 9 20.57 -4.12 1.19
CA ARG A 9 22.02 -4.04 1.46
C ARG A 9 22.31 -3.11 2.64
N ASP A 10 21.76 -1.90 2.63
CA ASP A 10 22.00 -0.90 3.66
C ASP A 10 21.53 -1.39 5.05
N THR A 11 20.37 -2.04 5.12
CA THR A 11 19.85 -2.59 6.38
C THR A 11 20.62 -3.83 6.82
N ALA A 12 21.09 -4.68 5.89
CA ALA A 12 21.95 -5.81 6.21
C ALA A 12 23.30 -5.34 6.77
N ASP A 13 23.93 -4.34 6.14
CA ASP A 13 25.19 -3.76 6.60
C ASP A 13 25.01 -3.09 7.98
N THR A 14 23.91 -2.36 8.17
CA THR A 14 23.57 -1.76 9.47
C THR A 14 23.42 -2.83 10.55
N VAL A 15 22.67 -3.90 10.29
CA VAL A 15 22.44 -4.99 11.25
C VAL A 15 23.73 -5.76 11.56
N ALA A 16 24.55 -6.04 10.54
CA ALA A 16 25.85 -6.68 10.71
C ALA A 16 26.80 -5.84 11.57
N GLY A 17 26.67 -4.50 11.54
CA GLY A 17 27.43 -3.57 12.36
C GLY A 17 26.95 -3.40 13.80
N LEU A 18 25.80 -3.97 14.19
CA LEU A 18 25.25 -3.77 15.55
C LEU A 18 26.01 -4.51 16.64
N GLY A 19 26.63 -5.64 16.30
CA GLY A 19 27.40 -6.42 17.26
C GLY A 19 27.48 -7.91 16.94
N ALA A 20 28.41 -8.60 17.61
CA ALA A 20 28.69 -10.03 17.40
C ALA A 20 28.26 -10.92 18.57
N CYS A 21 27.84 -10.35 19.71
CA CYS A 21 27.45 -11.13 20.89
C CYS A 21 26.35 -10.47 21.71
N ALA A 22 25.62 -11.28 22.51
CA ALA A 22 24.53 -10.79 23.35
C ALA A 22 24.96 -9.72 24.36
N GLY A 23 26.20 -9.77 24.85
CA GLY A 23 26.73 -8.82 25.83
C GLY A 23 26.80 -7.38 25.31
N GLU A 24 27.11 -7.19 24.02
CA GLU A 24 27.15 -5.87 23.38
C GLU A 24 25.77 -5.21 23.38
N PHE A 25 24.72 -5.99 23.08
CA PHE A 25 23.35 -5.49 23.13
C PHE A 25 22.88 -5.17 24.54
N THR A 26 23.30 -5.93 25.56
CA THR A 26 22.94 -5.61 26.96
C THR A 26 23.60 -4.33 27.48
N ALA A 27 24.64 -3.84 26.81
CA ALA A 27 25.34 -2.61 27.16
C ALA A 27 24.79 -1.36 26.42
N LEU A 28 23.89 -1.55 25.46
CA LEU A 28 23.25 -0.45 24.73
C LEU A 28 22.25 0.30 25.62
N ASP A 29 22.12 1.60 25.35
CA ASP A 29 21.02 2.38 25.93
C ASP A 29 19.68 2.08 25.23
N ASP A 30 18.57 2.48 25.86
CA ASP A 30 17.23 2.23 25.34
C ASP A 30 17.05 2.77 23.92
N ALA A 31 17.57 3.97 23.64
CA ALA A 31 17.46 4.60 22.32
C ALA A 31 18.15 3.76 21.23
N SER A 32 19.35 3.25 21.52
CA SER A 32 20.11 2.40 20.61
C SER A 32 19.46 1.03 20.45
N LEU A 33 18.88 0.46 21.51
CA LEU A 33 18.09 -0.78 21.43
C LEU A 33 16.86 -0.60 20.52
N PHE A 34 16.15 0.51 20.62
CA PHE A 34 15.03 0.81 19.72
C PHE A 34 15.51 0.97 18.27
N ALA A 35 16.62 1.66 18.02
CA ALA A 35 17.18 1.84 16.68
C ALA A 35 17.67 0.51 16.08
N ALA A 36 18.34 -0.33 16.87
CA ALA A 36 18.77 -1.67 16.50
C ALA A 36 17.56 -2.54 16.11
N GLN A 37 16.52 -2.57 16.94
CA GLN A 37 15.31 -3.35 16.66
C GLN A 37 14.58 -2.87 15.40
N ARG A 38 14.53 -1.55 15.15
CA ARG A 38 13.98 -0.99 13.91
C ARG A 38 14.78 -1.45 12.69
N SER A 39 16.10 -1.44 12.76
CA SER A 39 16.98 -1.89 11.67
C SER A 39 16.78 -3.38 11.35
N VAL A 40 16.71 -4.23 12.38
CA VAL A 40 16.40 -5.67 12.22
C VAL A 40 15.03 -5.87 11.59
N THR A 41 14.03 -5.08 12.01
CA THR A 41 12.67 -5.16 11.46
C THR A 41 12.64 -4.75 9.98
N ALA A 42 13.37 -3.69 9.61
CA ALA A 42 13.48 -3.25 8.22
C ALA A 42 14.14 -4.31 7.33
N LEU A 43 15.23 -4.93 7.80
CA LEU A 43 15.89 -6.03 7.09
C LEU A 43 14.94 -7.21 6.88
N ARG A 44 14.21 -7.64 7.92
CA ARG A 44 13.22 -8.72 7.82
C ARG A 44 12.15 -8.42 6.78
N ARG A 45 11.56 -7.21 6.81
CA ARG A 45 10.54 -6.80 5.83
C ARG A 45 11.06 -6.84 4.39
N ALA A 46 12.30 -6.39 4.17
CA ALA A 46 12.92 -6.45 2.85
C ALA A 46 13.06 -7.91 2.38
N VAL A 47 13.58 -8.79 3.23
CA VAL A 47 13.71 -10.23 2.93
C VAL A 47 12.35 -10.89 2.70
N ASP A 48 11.35 -10.60 3.53
CA ASP A 48 10.00 -11.14 3.43
C ASP A 48 9.33 -10.75 2.09
N THR A 49 9.58 -9.53 1.62
CA THR A 49 9.09 -9.07 0.30
C THR A 49 9.68 -9.92 -0.84
N TYR A 50 10.99 -10.19 -0.81
CA TYR A 50 11.61 -11.12 -1.76
C TYR A 50 11.05 -12.54 -1.64
N ALA A 51 10.85 -13.03 -0.41
CA ALA A 51 10.26 -14.34 -0.17
C ALA A 51 8.84 -14.44 -0.77
N ALA A 52 8.04 -13.39 -0.64
CA ALA A 52 6.71 -13.32 -1.25
C ALA A 52 6.76 -13.32 -2.79
N TRP A 53 7.65 -12.54 -3.41
CA TRP A 53 7.80 -12.55 -4.87
C TRP A 53 8.28 -13.90 -5.41
N ILE A 54 9.25 -14.54 -4.73
CA ILE A 54 9.71 -15.88 -5.09
C ILE A 54 8.56 -16.89 -4.94
N ALA A 55 7.79 -16.82 -3.86
CA ALA A 55 6.63 -17.67 -3.65
C ALA A 55 5.56 -17.49 -4.74
N ALA A 56 5.28 -16.25 -5.14
CA ALA A 56 4.36 -15.95 -6.25
C ALA A 56 4.86 -16.54 -7.57
N ALA A 57 6.16 -16.41 -7.86
CA ALA A 57 6.76 -16.99 -9.04
C ALA A 57 6.69 -18.53 -9.00
N ILE A 58 6.96 -19.17 -7.86
CA ILE A 58 6.82 -20.62 -7.70
C ILE A 58 5.36 -21.04 -7.93
N ALA A 59 4.39 -20.30 -7.38
CA ALA A 59 2.97 -20.58 -7.56
C ALA A 59 2.56 -20.48 -9.03
N LYS A 60 2.97 -19.42 -9.72
CA LYS A 60 2.74 -19.23 -11.16
C LYS A 60 3.36 -20.35 -12.02
N HIS A 61 4.57 -20.78 -11.70
CA HIS A 61 5.21 -21.91 -12.38
C HIS A 61 4.66 -23.28 -11.97
N SER A 62 3.83 -23.34 -10.92
CA SER A 62 3.17 -24.55 -10.44
C SER A 62 1.68 -24.58 -10.79
N ASP A 63 1.24 -23.71 -11.71
CA ASP A 63 -0.16 -23.63 -12.11
C ASP A 63 -0.66 -24.99 -12.62
N ARG A 64 -1.90 -25.34 -12.25
CA ARG A 64 -2.51 -26.62 -12.64
C ARG A 64 -2.65 -26.77 -14.15
N ALA A 65 -2.76 -25.67 -14.90
CA ALA A 65 -2.80 -25.67 -16.37
C ALA A 65 -1.53 -26.26 -16.99
N LEU A 66 -0.41 -26.27 -16.26
CA LEU A 66 0.86 -26.88 -16.70
C LEU A 66 0.90 -28.40 -16.47
N GLY A 67 -0.07 -28.96 -15.74
CA GLY A 67 -0.13 -30.39 -15.43
C GLY A 67 1.17 -30.90 -14.80
N HIS A 68 1.72 -31.99 -15.34
CA HIS A 68 2.99 -32.58 -14.88
C HIS A 68 4.24 -31.73 -15.17
N ALA A 69 4.15 -30.73 -16.05
CA ALA A 69 5.22 -29.78 -16.29
C ALA A 69 5.27 -28.65 -15.25
N GLY A 70 4.27 -28.56 -14.36
CA GLY A 70 4.25 -27.58 -13.27
C GLY A 70 5.39 -27.84 -12.28
N LEU A 71 6.06 -26.78 -11.85
CA LEU A 71 7.26 -26.83 -11.02
C LEU A 71 7.09 -27.70 -9.78
N ALA A 72 6.05 -27.47 -8.97
CA ALA A 72 5.79 -28.28 -7.77
C ALA A 72 5.64 -29.78 -8.07
N ILE A 73 4.83 -30.13 -9.08
CA ILE A 73 4.60 -31.54 -9.46
C ILE A 73 5.88 -32.18 -9.98
N SER A 74 6.64 -31.46 -10.82
CA SER A 74 7.93 -31.94 -11.34
C SER A 74 8.97 -32.16 -10.23
N ALA A 75 8.87 -31.40 -9.14
CA ALA A 75 9.68 -31.54 -7.94
C ALA A 75 9.12 -32.57 -6.93
N GLY A 76 8.01 -33.25 -7.24
CA GLY A 76 7.41 -34.29 -6.39
C GLY A 76 6.47 -33.78 -5.30
N PHE A 77 6.06 -32.52 -5.35
CA PHE A 77 5.16 -31.89 -4.38
C PHE A 77 3.74 -31.75 -4.93
N VAL A 78 2.75 -31.87 -4.04
CA VAL A 78 1.33 -31.77 -4.39
C VAL A 78 0.86 -30.34 -4.65
N SER A 79 1.62 -29.33 -4.22
CA SER A 79 1.33 -27.91 -4.42
C SER A 79 2.57 -27.02 -4.28
N ALA A 80 2.45 -25.76 -4.71
CA ALA A 80 3.47 -24.74 -4.53
C ALA A 80 3.77 -24.47 -3.05
N GLU A 81 2.73 -24.42 -2.21
CA GLU A 81 2.88 -24.22 -0.77
C GLU A 81 3.63 -25.38 -0.11
N ALA A 82 3.35 -26.63 -0.54
CA ALA A 82 4.07 -27.81 -0.03
C ALA A 82 5.55 -27.78 -0.42
N LEU A 83 5.86 -27.36 -1.66
CA LEU A 83 7.23 -27.16 -2.12
C LEU A 83 7.94 -26.06 -1.30
N ILE A 84 7.31 -24.90 -1.14
CA ILE A 84 7.87 -23.77 -0.37
C ILE A 84 8.11 -24.19 1.08
N GLN A 85 7.11 -24.80 1.73
CA GLN A 85 7.21 -25.29 3.10
C GLN A 85 8.39 -26.24 3.29
N SER A 86 8.63 -27.13 2.32
CA SER A 86 9.72 -28.10 2.38
C SER A 86 11.10 -27.44 2.23
N ILE A 87 11.22 -26.39 1.41
CA ILE A 87 12.51 -25.73 1.15
C ILE A 87 12.85 -24.73 2.27
N SER A 88 11.86 -23.96 2.74
CA SER A 88 12.07 -22.92 3.75
C SER A 88 12.08 -23.46 5.18
N GLY A 89 11.50 -24.63 5.43
CA GLY A 89 11.22 -25.13 6.78
C GLY A 89 10.13 -24.34 7.52
N SER A 90 9.37 -23.50 6.81
CA SER A 90 8.31 -22.67 7.38
C SER A 90 7.07 -23.48 7.77
N THR A 91 6.11 -22.83 8.42
CA THR A 91 4.79 -23.45 8.61
C THR A 91 3.99 -23.47 7.30
N ARG A 92 2.95 -24.31 7.22
CA ARG A 92 1.99 -24.30 6.10
C ARG A 92 1.27 -22.96 5.98
N ALA A 93 0.90 -22.36 7.11
CA ALA A 93 0.23 -21.06 7.15
C ALA A 93 1.12 -19.95 6.58
N GLU A 94 2.40 -19.98 6.94
CA GLU A 94 3.39 -19.04 6.41
C GLU A 94 3.64 -19.21 4.91
N ALA A 95 3.78 -20.45 4.43
CA ALA A 95 3.91 -20.73 3.00
C ALA A 95 2.68 -20.25 2.21
N ALA A 96 1.48 -20.49 2.73
CA ALA A 96 0.24 -20.00 2.12
C ALA A 96 0.17 -18.47 2.12
N LYS A 97 0.56 -17.81 3.22
CA LYS A 97 0.65 -16.34 3.31
C LYS A 97 1.60 -15.77 2.26
N LEU A 98 2.79 -16.34 2.12
CA LEU A 98 3.79 -15.90 1.13
C LEU A 98 3.26 -16.01 -0.30
N VAL A 99 2.63 -17.13 -0.66
CA VAL A 99 1.99 -17.30 -1.98
C VAL A 99 0.87 -16.28 -2.16
N GLN A 100 -0.01 -16.12 -1.17
CA GLN A 100 -1.17 -15.26 -1.30
C GLN A 100 -0.81 -13.78 -1.40
N ILE A 101 0.05 -13.28 -0.51
CA ILE A 101 0.52 -11.88 -0.56
C ILE A 101 1.41 -11.65 -1.78
N GLY A 102 2.27 -12.60 -2.12
CA GLY A 102 3.11 -12.53 -3.31
C GLY A 102 2.31 -12.43 -4.61
N THR A 103 1.27 -13.25 -4.77
CA THR A 103 0.36 -13.17 -5.93
C THR A 103 -0.33 -11.82 -5.99
N LEU A 104 -0.82 -11.30 -4.85
CA LEU A 104 -1.41 -9.97 -4.78
C LEU A 104 -0.43 -8.87 -5.23
N LEU A 105 0.84 -8.94 -4.82
CA LEU A 105 1.88 -8.00 -5.28
C LEU A 105 2.07 -8.08 -6.80
N ALA A 106 2.24 -9.28 -7.33
CA ALA A 106 2.47 -9.50 -8.75
C ALA A 106 1.27 -9.09 -9.63
N GLU A 107 0.05 -9.37 -9.18
CA GLU A 107 -1.18 -8.97 -9.86
C GLU A 107 -1.35 -7.45 -9.86
N THR A 108 -1.03 -6.78 -8.75
CA THR A 108 -1.09 -5.32 -8.66
C THR A 108 -0.08 -4.68 -9.62
N GLU A 109 1.16 -5.14 -9.63
CA GLU A 109 2.18 -4.65 -10.57
C GLU A 109 1.79 -4.90 -12.03
N ALA A 110 1.21 -6.06 -12.35
CA ALA A 110 0.75 -6.37 -13.69
C ALA A 110 -0.43 -5.47 -14.13
N ALA A 111 -1.37 -5.19 -13.23
CA ALA A 111 -2.49 -4.30 -13.50
C ALA A 111 -2.02 -2.86 -13.74
N GLU A 112 -1.05 -2.38 -12.95
CA GLU A 112 -0.46 -1.06 -13.12
C GLU A 112 0.36 -0.94 -14.41
N ALA A 113 1.12 -1.97 -14.76
CA ALA A 113 1.85 -2.01 -16.03
C ALA A 113 0.91 -1.98 -17.24
N LEU A 114 -0.24 -2.68 -17.16
CA LEU A 114 -1.27 -2.64 -18.20
C LEU A 114 -1.93 -1.26 -18.30
N ALA A 115 -2.25 -0.63 -17.16
CA ALA A 115 -2.80 0.73 -17.13
C ALA A 115 -1.82 1.78 -17.68
N ALA A 116 -0.53 1.64 -17.39
CA ALA A 116 0.51 2.52 -17.95
C ALA A 116 0.69 2.35 -19.47
N ALA A 117 0.37 1.16 -20.01
CA ALA A 117 0.45 0.87 -21.44
C ALA A 117 -0.78 1.35 -22.23
N ASP A 118 -1.91 1.65 -21.56
CA ASP A 118 -3.12 2.21 -22.16
C ASP A 118 -3.31 3.69 -21.75
N PRO A 119 -2.67 4.65 -22.45
CA PRO A 119 -2.81 6.07 -22.14
C PRO A 119 -4.21 6.65 -22.46
N THR A 120 -5.13 5.86 -23.00
CA THR A 120 -6.48 6.32 -23.38
C THR A 120 -7.57 6.00 -22.36
N ALA A 121 -7.28 5.22 -21.32
CA ALA A 121 -8.28 4.79 -20.33
C ALA A 121 -8.59 5.81 -19.20
N THR A 122 -7.88 6.92 -19.08
CA THR A 122 -8.08 7.92 -17.99
C THR A 122 -9.24 8.91 -18.24
N GLY A 123 -10.23 8.59 -19.07
CA GLY A 123 -11.29 9.54 -19.42
C GLY A 123 -12.64 8.91 -19.68
N GLY A 124 -13.25 8.30 -18.67
CA GLY A 124 -14.60 7.76 -18.79
C GLY A 124 -15.34 7.75 -17.46
N THR A 125 -15.85 8.90 -17.02
CA THR A 125 -16.96 8.92 -16.08
C THR A 125 -18.15 8.24 -16.78
N PRO A 126 -18.79 7.19 -16.21
CA PRO A 126 -19.99 6.64 -16.81
C PRO A 126 -21.12 7.65 -16.67
N THR A 127 -21.33 8.50 -17.67
CA THR A 127 -22.57 9.23 -17.79
C THR A 127 -23.67 8.23 -18.09
N ALA A 128 -24.63 8.10 -17.17
CA ALA A 128 -25.86 7.37 -17.37
C ALA A 128 -26.62 7.93 -18.58
N GLY A 129 -26.43 7.30 -19.74
CA GLY A 129 -27.25 7.49 -20.93
C GLY A 129 -28.39 6.46 -20.96
N ALA A 130 -29.62 6.96 -20.91
CA ALA A 130 -30.86 6.20 -21.01
C ALA A 130 -30.93 5.28 -22.25
N PRO A 131 -31.73 4.20 -22.23
CA PRO A 131 -31.71 3.16 -23.26
C PRO A 131 -32.31 3.66 -24.58
N THR A 132 -31.55 3.57 -25.67
CA THR A 132 -32.11 3.66 -27.02
C THR A 132 -32.09 2.27 -27.65
N ALA A 133 -33.27 1.75 -27.95
CA ALA A 133 -33.48 0.48 -28.63
C ALA A 133 -32.98 0.57 -30.09
N GLY A 134 -32.06 -0.31 -30.45
CA GLY A 134 -31.63 -0.56 -31.83
C GLY A 134 -31.02 -1.95 -31.92
N ALA A 135 -31.73 -2.89 -32.52
CA ALA A 135 -31.29 -4.27 -32.71
C ALA A 135 -30.07 -4.35 -33.64
N PRO A 136 -29.09 -5.25 -33.41
CA PRO A 136 -27.99 -5.45 -34.35
C PRO A 136 -28.42 -6.36 -35.50
N VAL A 137 -28.22 -5.87 -36.73
CA VAL A 137 -28.19 -6.67 -37.96
C VAL A 137 -26.87 -7.45 -37.99
N PHE A 138 -26.96 -8.77 -38.16
CA PHE A 138 -25.82 -9.68 -38.27
C PHE A 138 -25.33 -9.72 -39.73
N ASP A 139 -24.08 -9.34 -39.98
CA ASP A 139 -23.42 -9.45 -41.30
C ASP A 139 -22.54 -10.72 -41.31
N PRO A 140 -22.85 -11.75 -42.14
CA PRO A 140 -22.15 -13.03 -42.10
C PRO A 140 -20.83 -13.08 -42.92
N GLY A 141 -20.21 -11.94 -43.25
CA GLY A 141 -19.11 -11.87 -44.22
C GLY A 141 -17.67 -11.63 -43.72
N SER A 142 -17.41 -11.37 -42.43
CA SER A 142 -16.05 -10.96 -41.99
C SER A 142 -15.21 -12.11 -41.40
N PRO A 143 -13.96 -12.33 -41.87
CA PRO A 143 -13.09 -13.36 -41.32
C PRO A 143 -12.59 -12.93 -39.93
N ALA A 144 -12.80 -13.81 -38.95
CA ALA A 144 -12.40 -13.66 -37.56
C ALA A 144 -10.88 -13.44 -37.44
N GLY A 145 -10.46 -12.24 -37.02
CA GLY A 145 -9.15 -12.04 -36.39
C GLY A 145 -9.10 -12.80 -35.06
N PRO A 146 -7.90 -13.12 -34.52
CA PRO A 146 -7.81 -13.93 -33.32
C PRO A 146 -8.48 -13.18 -32.17
N ALA A 147 -9.63 -13.71 -31.74
CA ALA A 147 -10.24 -13.32 -30.49
C ALA A 147 -9.20 -13.60 -29.40
N SER A 148 -8.67 -12.53 -28.81
CA SER A 148 -7.94 -12.60 -27.56
C SER A 148 -8.90 -13.15 -26.51
N THR A 149 -8.86 -14.46 -26.30
CA THR A 149 -9.60 -15.14 -25.25
C THR A 149 -8.95 -14.78 -23.91
N ALA A 150 -9.26 -13.58 -23.41
CA ALA A 150 -9.03 -13.25 -22.02
C ALA A 150 -9.82 -14.26 -21.17
N ASP A 151 -9.14 -14.93 -20.25
CA ASP A 151 -9.75 -15.85 -19.29
C ASP A 151 -10.82 -15.08 -18.49
N PRO A 152 -12.10 -15.50 -18.51
CA PRO A 152 -13.19 -14.79 -17.87
C PRO A 152 -13.13 -14.78 -16.33
N ARG A 153 -12.16 -15.46 -15.71
CA ARG A 153 -11.96 -15.43 -14.25
C ARG A 153 -11.26 -14.16 -13.75
N PHE A 154 -10.71 -13.34 -14.64
CA PHE A 154 -10.07 -12.06 -14.31
C PHE A 154 -10.49 -10.98 -15.32
N PRO A 155 -11.66 -10.35 -15.14
CA PRO A 155 -12.01 -9.19 -15.94
C PRO A 155 -10.96 -8.09 -15.72
N VAL A 156 -10.24 -7.73 -16.78
CA VAL A 156 -9.42 -6.51 -16.84
C VAL A 156 -10.34 -5.32 -16.51
N GLY A 157 -10.05 -4.65 -15.38
CA GLY A 157 -10.82 -3.49 -14.92
C GLY A 157 -11.59 -3.64 -13.60
N MET A 158 -11.48 -4.75 -12.85
CA MET A 158 -11.95 -4.74 -11.47
C MET A 158 -10.99 -3.91 -10.58
N PRO A 159 -11.48 -2.90 -9.83
CA PRO A 159 -10.65 -2.21 -8.85
C PRO A 159 -10.16 -3.22 -7.81
N VAL A 160 -8.85 -3.50 -7.84
CA VAL A 160 -8.18 -4.28 -6.81
C VAL A 160 -8.11 -3.39 -5.57
N TRP A 161 -9.13 -3.43 -4.72
CA TRP A 161 -9.16 -2.61 -3.50
C TRP A 161 -7.96 -2.85 -2.58
N GLN A 162 -7.26 -3.98 -2.79
CA GLN A 162 -6.05 -4.40 -2.11
C GLN A 162 -4.76 -3.76 -2.67
N ALA A 163 -4.83 -3.01 -3.78
CA ALA A 163 -3.66 -2.38 -4.39
C ALA A 163 -2.89 -1.45 -3.45
N PRO A 164 -3.52 -0.63 -2.58
CA PRO A 164 -2.79 0.13 -1.56
C PRO A 164 -2.00 -0.75 -0.59
N ILE A 165 -2.55 -1.92 -0.22
CA ILE A 165 -1.88 -2.89 0.66
C ILE A 165 -0.64 -3.45 -0.04
N ALA A 166 -0.77 -3.84 -1.31
CA ALA A 166 0.33 -4.33 -2.13
C ALA A 166 1.46 -3.30 -2.25
N ARG A 167 1.12 -2.04 -2.56
CA ARG A 167 2.11 -0.95 -2.63
C ARG A 167 2.81 -0.70 -1.31
N ALA A 168 2.07 -0.70 -0.20
CA ALA A 168 2.65 -0.49 1.12
C ALA A 168 3.65 -1.60 1.51
N VAL A 169 3.37 -2.85 1.13
CA VAL A 169 4.31 -3.96 1.31
C VAL A 169 5.52 -3.80 0.39
N ALA A 170 5.31 -3.52 -0.90
CA ALA A 170 6.41 -3.34 -1.86
C ALA A 170 7.33 -2.16 -1.49
N ALA A 171 6.79 -1.13 -0.84
CA ALA A 171 7.53 0.01 -0.31
C ALA A 171 8.22 -0.27 1.05
N GLY A 172 8.04 -1.46 1.64
CA GLY A 172 8.58 -1.82 2.97
C GLY A 172 7.88 -1.12 4.15
N LEU A 173 6.80 -0.38 3.89
CA LEU A 173 6.03 0.36 4.89
C LEU A 173 5.14 -0.57 5.72
N LEU A 174 4.74 -1.71 5.16
CA LEU A 174 3.85 -2.69 5.78
C LEU A 174 4.50 -4.08 5.81
N SER A 175 4.38 -4.80 6.93
CA SER A 175 4.80 -6.21 7.00
C SER A 175 3.77 -7.12 6.32
N LEU A 176 4.19 -8.34 5.94
CA LEU A 176 3.26 -9.31 5.35
C LEU A 176 2.13 -9.70 6.31
N ASP A 177 2.42 -9.84 7.61
CA ASP A 177 1.39 -10.09 8.63
C ASP A 177 0.44 -8.90 8.79
N GLY A 178 0.93 -7.66 8.69
CA GLY A 178 0.10 -6.47 8.69
C GLY A 178 -0.82 -6.41 7.47
N ALA A 179 -0.29 -6.75 6.29
CA ALA A 179 -1.07 -6.86 5.07
C ALA A 179 -2.15 -7.94 5.16
N GLU A 180 -1.82 -9.12 5.69
CA GLU A 180 -2.80 -10.18 5.91
C GLU A 180 -3.87 -9.78 6.94
N ALA A 181 -3.48 -9.13 8.04
CA ALA A 181 -4.41 -8.65 9.05
C ALA A 181 -5.40 -7.62 8.50
N ILE A 182 -4.92 -6.62 7.75
CA ILE A 182 -5.78 -5.62 7.10
C ILE A 182 -6.74 -6.30 6.12
N ARG A 183 -6.23 -7.17 5.24
CA ARG A 183 -7.06 -7.84 4.24
C ARG A 183 -8.13 -8.72 4.89
N ARG A 184 -7.77 -9.46 5.94
CA ARG A 184 -8.71 -10.32 6.68
C ARG A 184 -9.72 -9.50 7.48
N GLY A 185 -9.30 -8.38 8.06
CA GLY A 185 -10.15 -7.49 8.86
C GLY A 185 -11.17 -6.71 8.03
N LEU A 186 -10.77 -6.26 6.83
CA LEU A 186 -11.64 -5.52 5.90
C LEU A 186 -12.61 -6.43 5.13
N GLY A 187 -12.28 -7.72 4.97
CA GLY A 187 -13.17 -8.68 4.33
C GLY A 187 -13.19 -8.57 2.80
N GLY A 188 -14.33 -8.89 2.19
CA GLY A 188 -14.53 -8.86 0.74
C GLY A 188 -15.60 -7.86 0.33
N ILE A 189 -15.72 -7.63 -0.97
CA ILE A 189 -16.82 -6.85 -1.55
C ILE A 189 -18.13 -7.62 -1.34
N ASP A 190 -19.17 -6.93 -0.91
CA ASP A 190 -20.53 -7.45 -0.78
C ASP A 190 -21.56 -6.41 -1.27
N ASP A 191 -22.86 -6.73 -1.17
CA ASP A 191 -23.94 -5.86 -1.67
C ASP A 191 -23.97 -4.47 -1.01
N ALA A 192 -23.40 -4.32 0.19
CA ALA A 192 -23.33 -3.06 0.92
C ALA A 192 -21.94 -2.40 0.85
N VAL A 193 -20.89 -3.19 0.63
CA VAL A 193 -19.49 -2.75 0.71
C VAL A 193 -18.83 -2.79 -0.68
N THR A 194 -18.59 -1.60 -1.22
CA THR A 194 -17.96 -1.40 -2.53
C THR A 194 -16.43 -1.50 -2.48
N ALA A 195 -15.81 -1.75 -3.64
CA ALA A 195 -14.36 -1.75 -3.77
C ALA A 195 -13.73 -0.40 -3.41
N GLU A 196 -14.38 0.72 -3.73
CA GLU A 196 -13.91 2.06 -3.40
C GLU A 196 -13.86 2.29 -1.88
N GLN A 197 -14.90 1.85 -1.16
CA GLN A 197 -14.94 1.92 0.30
C GLN A 197 -13.83 1.08 0.95
N LEU A 198 -13.58 -0.13 0.44
CA LEU A 198 -12.50 -0.98 0.94
C LEU A 198 -11.11 -0.39 0.65
N THR A 199 -10.95 0.24 -0.52
CA THR A 199 -9.71 0.93 -0.89
C THR A 199 -9.42 2.07 0.08
N ALA A 200 -10.40 2.95 0.29
CA ALA A 200 -10.29 4.08 1.22
C ALA A 200 -10.02 3.62 2.66
N ALA A 201 -10.68 2.54 3.11
CA ALA A 201 -10.45 1.97 4.43
C ALA A 201 -9.02 1.40 4.56
N ALA A 202 -8.52 0.71 3.55
CA ALA A 202 -7.15 0.19 3.54
C ALA A 202 -6.11 1.32 3.62
N GLU A 203 -6.28 2.39 2.83
CA GLU A 203 -5.40 3.57 2.86
C GLU A 203 -5.39 4.25 4.23
N HIS A 204 -6.56 4.38 4.85
CA HIS A 204 -6.68 4.95 6.20
C HIS A 204 -5.92 4.12 7.24
N LEU A 205 -6.06 2.80 7.20
CA LEU A 205 -5.35 1.89 8.11
C LEU A 205 -3.83 1.92 7.88
N ILE A 206 -3.38 1.95 6.63
CA ILE A 206 -1.94 2.04 6.30
C ILE A 206 -1.33 3.33 6.83
N THR A 207 -2.04 4.45 6.69
CA THR A 207 -1.63 5.76 7.21
C THR A 207 -1.56 5.74 8.75
N ALA A 208 -2.54 5.12 9.41
CA ALA A 208 -2.54 5.00 10.86
C ALA A 208 -1.39 4.15 11.42
N ILE A 209 -0.96 3.11 10.68
CA ILE A 209 0.17 2.24 11.05
C ILE A 209 1.51 2.97 10.93
N ASN A 210 1.64 3.90 9.98
CA ASN A 210 2.82 4.72 9.76
C ASN A 210 2.49 6.21 9.95
N PRO A 211 2.39 6.70 11.21
CA PRO A 211 2.05 8.09 11.50
C PRO A 211 3.15 9.11 11.07
N GLY A 212 4.08 8.71 10.21
CA GLY A 212 5.19 9.55 9.70
C GLY A 212 4.81 10.52 8.57
N ASP A 213 3.61 10.43 8.00
CA ASP A 213 3.10 11.41 7.04
C ASP A 213 1.61 11.71 7.26
N PRO A 214 1.23 12.48 8.30
CA PRO A 214 0.13 13.39 8.11
C PRO A 214 0.67 14.50 7.23
N GLY A 215 0.19 14.59 5.98
CA GLY A 215 0.17 15.87 5.29
C GLY A 215 -0.47 16.87 6.24
N ASN A 216 0.35 17.64 6.94
CA ASN A 216 -0.08 18.55 7.97
C ASN A 216 -1.08 19.52 7.29
N PRO A 217 -2.34 19.63 7.77
CA PRO A 217 -3.22 20.70 7.29
C PRO A 217 -2.42 21.99 7.37
N GLY A 218 -2.32 22.72 6.26
CA GLY A 218 -1.54 23.95 6.21
C GLY A 218 -1.87 24.81 7.43
N ASN A 219 -0.83 25.26 8.14
CA ASN A 219 -0.99 26.08 9.33
C ASN A 219 -1.95 27.24 8.98
N PRO A 220 -3.03 27.50 9.75
CA PRO A 220 -3.93 28.60 9.46
C PRO A 220 -3.12 29.87 9.24
N GLY A 221 -3.43 30.61 8.16
CA GLY A 221 -2.75 31.87 7.89
C GLY A 221 -2.78 32.74 9.15
N ASN A 222 -1.63 33.31 9.50
CA ASN A 222 -1.50 34.16 10.68
C ASN A 222 -2.58 35.27 10.61
N PRO A 223 -3.34 35.55 11.67
CA PRO A 223 -4.36 36.60 11.64
C PRO A 223 -3.76 37.90 11.12
N GLY A 224 -4.50 38.61 10.27
CA GLY A 224 -4.11 39.94 9.82
C GLY A 224 -3.84 40.85 11.04
N ASN A 225 -2.79 41.67 10.95
CA ASN A 225 -2.42 42.55 12.05
C ASN A 225 -3.60 43.50 12.37
N PRO A 226 -3.95 43.74 13.66
CA PRO A 226 -5.05 44.63 14.01
C PRO A 226 -4.88 46.01 13.37
N GLY A 227 -5.98 46.62 12.95
CA GLY A 227 -5.96 48.01 12.50
C GLY A 227 -5.47 48.93 13.61
N ASN A 228 -4.74 49.99 13.24
CA ASN A 228 -4.19 50.94 14.21
C ASN A 228 -5.35 51.64 14.97
N PRO A 229 -5.28 51.81 16.30
CA PRO A 229 -6.32 52.50 17.05
C PRO A 229 -6.54 53.93 16.52
N GLY A 230 -7.80 54.38 16.54
CA GLY A 230 -8.14 55.77 16.28
C GLY A 230 -7.50 56.70 17.31
N ASN A 231 -7.17 57.93 16.90
CA ASN A 231 -6.55 58.90 17.78
C ASN A 231 -7.51 59.31 18.91
N PRO A 232 -7.04 59.46 20.17
CA PRO A 232 -7.90 59.89 21.26
C PRO A 232 -8.52 61.27 20.99
N GLY A 233 -9.76 61.47 21.48
CA GLY A 233 -10.39 62.78 21.50
C GLY A 233 -9.64 63.75 22.42
N ASN A 234 -9.71 65.04 22.10
CA ASN A 234 -9.01 66.07 22.87
C ASN A 234 -9.59 66.19 24.30
N PRO A 235 -8.76 66.38 25.35
CA PRO A 235 -9.25 66.54 26.71
C PRO A 235 -10.18 67.75 26.86
N GLY A 236 -11.18 67.62 27.72
CA GLY A 236 -12.00 68.74 28.16
C GLY A 236 -11.19 69.73 28.99
N ASN A 237 -11.54 71.02 28.91
CA ASN A 237 -10.82 72.09 29.58
C ASN A 237 -10.99 72.00 31.12
N PRO A 238 -9.94 72.19 31.94
CA PRO A 238 -10.07 72.15 33.40
C PRO A 238 -11.01 73.23 33.95
N GLY A 239 -11.77 72.88 34.98
CA GLY A 239 -12.55 73.83 35.77
C GLY A 239 -11.63 74.74 36.60
N ASN A 240 -12.02 76.00 36.74
CA ASN A 240 -11.22 77.04 37.42
C ASN A 240 -11.14 76.74 38.95
N PRO A 241 -9.95 76.76 39.58
CA PRO A 241 -9.85 76.53 41.01
C PRO A 241 -10.40 77.71 41.83
N ALA A 242 -11.17 77.38 42.88
CA ALA A 242 -11.67 78.35 43.83
C ALA A 242 -10.53 78.92 44.69
N VAL A 243 -10.44 80.24 44.73
CA VAL A 243 -9.45 80.97 45.53
C VAL A 243 -9.95 81.04 46.98
N THR A 244 -9.20 80.47 47.93
CA THR A 244 -9.40 80.72 49.37
C THR A 244 -8.40 81.78 49.86
N PRO A 245 -8.86 82.90 50.46
CA PRO A 245 -7.98 83.87 51.10
C PRO A 245 -7.57 83.41 52.51
N ARG A 246 -6.39 83.87 52.94
CA ARG A 246 -5.66 83.50 54.17
C ARG A 246 -6.37 83.88 55.47
#